data_AF-A0AAZ3SSC8-F1
#
_entry.id   AF-A0AAZ3SSC8-F1
#
_cell.length_a   1.000
_cell.length_b   1.000
_cell.length_c   1.000
_cell.angle_alpha   90.00
_cell.angle_beta   90.00
_cell.angle_gamma   90.00
#
_symmetry.space_group_name_H-M   'P 1'
#
loop_
_entity.id
_entity.type
_entity.pdbx_description
1 polymer ?
#
loop_
_entity_poly.entity_id
_entity_poly.type
_entity_poly.pdbx_seq_one_letter_code
_entity_poly.pdbx_strand_id
1 'polypeptide(L)'
;MRLKELSVELRDRIVSRHRSREGYQNISAALKVPMNTVTSIILKWKKFRTTKTLSRAGRLAKLSSRGRRVLVREVIENPMVTLTELQSSSVEMGEPYRRTTISAALHQSVARWKPLFSKRHMTARLEFAKRHLKTLRP
;
A
#
# COMPACT_ATOMS: atom_id res chain seq x y z
N MET A 1 22.01 0.59 0.40
CA MET A 1 21.04 1.67 0.10
C MET A 1 20.07 1.22 -0.97
N ARG A 2 18.77 1.56 -0.88
CA ARG A 2 17.81 1.33 -1.98
C ARG A 2 17.89 2.52 -2.94
N LEU A 3 18.18 2.24 -4.21
CA LEU A 3 18.09 3.26 -5.25
C LEU A 3 16.63 3.64 -5.47
N LYS A 4 16.38 4.92 -5.70
CA LYS A 4 15.06 5.44 -6.06
C LYS A 4 14.64 4.82 -7.39
N GLU A 5 13.41 4.32 -7.48
CA GLU A 5 12.90 3.76 -8.72
C GLU A 5 12.87 4.82 -9.84
N LEU A 6 13.06 4.38 -11.08
CA LEU A 6 12.93 5.27 -12.24
C LEU A 6 11.50 5.81 -12.34
N SER A 7 11.36 7.04 -12.83
CA SER A 7 10.04 7.63 -13.09
C SER A 7 9.26 6.79 -14.09
N VAL A 8 7.92 6.84 -14.01
CA VAL A 8 7.04 6.14 -14.96
C VAL A 8 7.29 6.65 -16.38
N GLU A 9 7.38 7.97 -16.54
CA GLU A 9 7.66 8.64 -17.82
C GLU A 9 8.94 8.16 -18.49
N LEU A 10 10.03 7.98 -17.72
CA LEU A 10 11.29 7.51 -18.28
C LEU A 10 11.20 6.06 -18.77
N ARG A 11 10.44 5.21 -18.06
CA ARG A 11 10.17 3.82 -18.47
C ARG A 11 9.32 3.75 -19.72
N ASP A 12 8.32 4.62 -19.82
CA ASP A 12 7.49 4.73 -21.03
C ASP A 12 8.34 5.17 -22.23
N ARG A 13 9.25 6.14 -22.04
CA ARG A 13 10.18 6.57 -23.09
C ARG A 13 11.11 5.46 -23.56
N ILE A 14 11.60 4.61 -22.64
CA ILE A 14 12.39 3.41 -22.98
C ILE A 14 11.59 2.46 -23.86
N VAL A 15 10.33 2.18 -23.49
CA VAL A 15 9.46 1.29 -24.27
C VAL A 15 9.12 1.89 -25.64
N SER A 16 8.85 3.19 -25.73
CA SER A 16 8.57 3.86 -27.01
C SER A 16 9.74 3.78 -27.99
N ARG A 17 10.98 4.00 -27.51
CA ARG A 17 12.20 3.83 -28.32
C ARG A 17 12.41 2.38 -28.74
N HIS A 18 12.15 1.41 -27.85
CA HIS A 18 12.22 0.00 -28.20
C HIS A 18 11.19 -0.40 -29.28
N ARG A 19 9.97 0.15 -29.23
CA ARG A 19 8.95 -0.06 -30.27
C ARG A 19 9.39 0.50 -31.63
N SER A 20 10.19 1.55 -31.63
CA SER A 20 10.83 2.14 -32.82
C SER A 20 12.04 1.35 -33.31
N ARG A 21 12.29 0.15 -32.74
CA ARG A 21 13.41 -0.75 -33.06
C ARG A 21 14.80 -0.18 -32.79
N GLU A 22 14.92 0.79 -31.90
CA GLU A 22 16.24 1.25 -31.43
C GLU A 22 16.94 0.12 -30.62
N GLY A 23 18.24 -0.04 -30.82
CA GLY A 23 19.07 -1.00 -30.08
C GLY A 23 19.24 -0.62 -28.61
N TYR A 24 19.45 -1.61 -27.73
CA TYR A 24 19.54 -1.38 -26.28
C TYR A 24 20.65 -0.39 -25.88
N GLN A 25 21.80 -0.43 -26.56
CA GLN A 25 22.91 0.49 -26.33
C GLN A 25 22.55 1.94 -26.72
N ASN A 26 21.84 2.13 -27.83
CA ASN A 26 21.41 3.45 -28.29
C ASN A 26 20.39 4.07 -27.31
N ILE A 27 19.46 3.26 -26.81
CA ILE A 27 18.48 3.68 -25.80
C ILE A 27 19.18 4.05 -24.48
N SER A 28 20.15 3.23 -24.06
CA SER A 28 20.95 3.46 -22.86
C SER A 28 21.70 4.79 -22.94
N ALA A 29 22.41 5.03 -24.05
CA ALA A 29 23.16 6.25 -24.31
C ALA A 29 22.23 7.48 -24.37
N ALA A 30 21.14 7.39 -25.13
CA ALA A 30 20.20 8.50 -25.32
C ALA A 30 19.50 8.95 -24.03
N LEU A 31 19.21 8.00 -23.12
CA LEU A 31 18.49 8.28 -21.87
C LEU A 31 19.40 8.35 -20.65
N LYS A 32 20.72 8.15 -20.81
CA LYS A 32 21.70 8.08 -19.70
C LYS A 32 21.29 7.09 -18.61
N VAL A 33 20.70 5.96 -19.03
CA VAL A 33 20.27 4.87 -18.13
C VAL A 33 21.17 3.67 -18.37
N PRO A 34 21.63 2.94 -17.34
CA PRO A 34 22.44 1.74 -17.53
C PRO A 34 21.74 0.70 -18.41
N MET A 35 22.51 0.04 -19.28
CA MET A 35 21.97 -0.96 -20.21
C MET A 35 21.19 -2.09 -19.51
N ASN A 36 21.67 -2.56 -18.35
CA ASN A 36 20.98 -3.58 -17.54
C ASN A 36 19.58 -3.15 -17.08
N THR A 37 19.39 -1.85 -16.86
CA THR A 37 18.09 -1.29 -16.48
C THR A 37 17.15 -1.23 -17.69
N VAL A 38 17.68 -0.84 -18.86
CA VAL A 38 16.92 -0.87 -20.13
C VAL A 38 16.45 -2.28 -20.46
N THR A 39 17.34 -3.27 -20.38
CA THR A 39 17.00 -4.68 -20.67
C THR A 39 15.96 -5.22 -19.70
N SER A 40 16.12 -5.00 -18.39
CA SER A 40 15.15 -5.47 -17.39
C SER A 40 13.76 -4.83 -17.56
N ILE A 41 13.68 -3.54 -17.92
CA ILE A 41 12.41 -2.87 -18.23
C ILE A 41 11.74 -3.49 -19.45
N ILE A 42 12.49 -3.73 -20.53
CA ILE A 42 11.94 -4.29 -21.76
C ILE A 42 11.50 -5.74 -21.56
N LEU A 43 12.27 -6.55 -20.84
CA LEU A 43 11.88 -7.92 -20.46
C LEU A 43 10.57 -7.93 -19.65
N LYS A 44 10.46 -7.02 -18.68
CA LYS A 44 9.24 -6.87 -17.87
C LYS A 44 8.05 -6.45 -18.72
N TRP A 45 8.24 -5.49 -19.63
CA TRP A 45 7.19 -5.05 -20.54
C TRP A 45 6.76 -6.16 -21.50
N LYS A 46 7.69 -6.95 -22.04
CA LYS A 46 7.35 -8.11 -22.89
C LYS A 46 6.50 -9.14 -22.14
N LYS A 47 6.80 -9.37 -20.85
CA LYS A 47 6.08 -10.35 -20.00
C LYS A 47 4.71 -9.85 -19.52
N PHE A 48 4.64 -8.64 -18.98
CA PHE A 48 3.45 -8.14 -18.28
C PHE A 48 2.67 -7.07 -19.07
N ARG A 49 3.21 -6.58 -20.19
CA ARG A 49 2.64 -5.48 -21.00
C ARG A 49 2.46 -4.16 -20.24
N THR A 50 3.12 -4.01 -19.10
CA THR A 50 3.04 -2.82 -18.24
C THR A 50 4.42 -2.21 -17.99
N THR A 51 4.49 -0.88 -17.96
CA THR A 51 5.69 -0.11 -17.57
C THR A 51 5.70 0.27 -16.09
N LYS A 52 4.54 0.23 -15.44
CA LYS A 52 4.39 0.51 -14.00
C LYS A 52 5.09 -0.57 -13.17
N THR A 53 5.73 -0.17 -12.06
CA THR A 53 6.20 -1.14 -11.06
C THR A 53 4.99 -1.80 -10.41
N LEU A 54 4.87 -3.12 -10.55
CA LEU A 54 3.92 -3.88 -9.74
C LEU A 54 4.31 -3.76 -8.27
N SER A 55 3.31 -3.53 -7.41
CA SER A 55 3.50 -3.58 -5.96
C SER A 55 4.11 -4.94 -5.60
N ARG A 56 5.12 -4.92 -4.72
CA ARG A 56 5.68 -6.17 -4.20
C ARG A 56 4.58 -6.95 -3.50
N ALA A 57 4.55 -8.26 -3.72
CA ALA A 57 3.73 -9.12 -2.88
C ALA A 57 4.21 -8.95 -1.44
N GLY A 58 3.31 -8.46 -0.58
CA GLY A 58 3.57 -8.34 0.84
C GLY A 58 3.58 -9.71 1.51
N ARG A 59 3.83 -9.70 2.82
CA ARG A 59 3.66 -10.91 3.63
C ARG A 59 2.18 -11.32 3.63
N LEU A 60 1.90 -12.59 3.38
CA LEU A 60 0.55 -13.14 3.52
C LEU A 60 0.03 -12.95 4.94
N ALA A 61 -1.25 -12.60 5.06
CA ALA A 61 -1.91 -12.49 6.35
C ALA A 61 -2.03 -13.87 7.00
N LYS A 62 -1.90 -13.92 8.34
CA LYS A 62 -2.07 -15.17 9.10
C LYS A 62 -3.52 -15.65 9.15
N LEU A 63 -4.48 -14.72 9.06
CA LEU A 63 -5.90 -15.04 8.98
C LEU A 63 -6.33 -15.20 7.53
N SER A 64 -7.17 -16.20 7.27
CA SER A 64 -7.89 -16.28 6.01
C SER A 64 -8.91 -15.14 5.91
N SER A 65 -9.33 -14.82 4.68
CA SER A 65 -10.36 -13.79 4.47
C SER A 65 -11.70 -14.20 5.08
N ARG A 66 -12.01 -15.50 5.10
CA ARG A 66 -13.22 -16.08 5.70
C ARG A 66 -13.16 -16.00 7.22
N GLY A 67 -12.10 -16.50 7.83
CA GLY A 67 -11.92 -16.48 9.28
C GLY A 67 -11.99 -15.06 9.85
N ARG A 68 -11.37 -14.08 9.18
CA ARG A 68 -11.50 -12.67 9.56
C ARG A 68 -12.95 -12.19 9.55
N ARG A 69 -13.74 -12.53 8.51
CA ARG A 69 -15.14 -12.08 8.41
C ARG A 69 -16.00 -12.67 9.52
N VAL A 70 -15.80 -13.95 9.87
CA VAL A 70 -16.59 -14.58 10.93
C VAL A 70 -16.26 -13.98 12.29
N LEU A 71 -14.96 -13.84 12.61
CA LEU A 71 -14.54 -13.20 13.87
C LEU A 71 -15.09 -11.77 14.00
N VAL A 72 -15.11 -11.00 12.91
CA VAL A 72 -15.68 -9.65 12.93
C VAL A 72 -17.20 -9.68 13.13
N ARG A 73 -17.92 -10.64 12.54
CA ARG A 73 -19.37 -10.80 12.76
C ARG A 73 -19.69 -11.16 14.20
N GLU A 74 -18.96 -12.12 14.77
CA GLU A 74 -19.14 -12.55 16.16
C GLU A 74 -18.97 -11.39 17.15
N VAL A 75 -17.95 -10.54 16.93
CA VAL A 75 -17.73 -9.33 17.74
C VAL A 75 -18.80 -8.25 17.51
N ILE A 76 -19.38 -8.16 16.31
CA ILE A 76 -20.48 -7.22 16.03
C ILE A 76 -21.78 -7.69 16.68
N GLU A 77 -22.08 -8.99 16.62
CA GLU A 77 -23.27 -9.62 17.21
C GLU A 77 -23.22 -9.57 18.73
N ASN A 78 -22.06 -9.86 19.32
CA ASN A 78 -21.83 -9.75 20.75
C ASN A 78 -20.51 -9.01 21.04
N PRO A 79 -20.56 -7.70 21.32
CA PRO A 79 -19.36 -6.90 21.56
C PRO A 79 -18.64 -7.22 22.88
N MET A 80 -19.27 -7.96 23.78
CA MET A 80 -18.66 -8.40 25.04
C MET A 80 -17.93 -9.74 24.94
N VAL A 81 -17.86 -10.34 23.74
CA VAL A 81 -17.15 -11.61 23.52
C VAL A 81 -15.69 -11.49 23.91
N THR A 82 -15.24 -12.46 24.70
CA THR A 82 -13.86 -12.56 25.14
C THR A 82 -12.98 -13.16 24.05
N LEU A 83 -11.69 -12.82 24.11
CA LEU A 83 -10.74 -13.29 23.10
C LEU A 83 -10.49 -14.82 23.17
N THR A 84 -10.81 -15.42 24.30
CA THR A 84 -10.81 -16.88 24.52
C THR A 84 -11.95 -17.57 23.79
N GLU A 85 -13.15 -16.98 23.79
CA GLU A 85 -14.31 -17.52 23.07
C GLU A 85 -14.09 -17.46 21.56
N LEU A 86 -13.57 -16.32 21.05
CA LEU A 86 -13.17 -16.19 19.64
C LEU A 86 -12.10 -17.19 19.21
N GLN A 87 -11.24 -17.60 20.15
CA GLN A 87 -10.25 -18.62 19.87
C GLN A 87 -10.92 -19.99 19.72
N SER A 88 -11.85 -20.34 20.62
CA SER A 88 -12.63 -21.57 20.52
C SER A 88 -13.45 -21.62 19.23
N SER A 89 -14.16 -20.54 18.89
CA SER A 89 -14.94 -20.46 17.64
C SER A 89 -14.06 -20.63 16.40
N SER A 90 -12.83 -20.08 16.43
CA SER A 90 -11.87 -20.29 15.34
C SER A 90 -11.43 -21.75 15.18
N VAL A 91 -11.27 -22.48 16.29
CA VAL A 91 -10.92 -23.91 16.28
C VAL A 91 -12.09 -24.72 15.74
N GLU A 92 -13.32 -24.43 16.15
CA GLU A 92 -14.54 -25.08 15.65
C GLU A 92 -14.72 -24.88 14.13
N MET A 93 -14.36 -23.70 13.61
CA MET A 93 -14.34 -23.44 12.18
C MET A 93 -13.25 -24.19 11.39
N GLY A 94 -12.34 -24.91 12.07
CA GLY A 94 -11.20 -25.58 11.46
C GLY A 94 -10.02 -24.65 11.14
N GLU A 95 -10.02 -23.42 11.64
CA GLU A 95 -8.94 -22.44 11.45
C GLU A 95 -8.39 -21.97 12.81
N PRO A 96 -7.53 -22.79 13.47
CA PRO A 96 -7.07 -22.47 14.82
C PRO A 96 -6.14 -21.25 14.81
N TYR A 97 -6.65 -20.11 15.29
CA TYR A 97 -5.89 -18.87 15.37
C TYR A 97 -5.33 -18.62 16.78
N ARG A 98 -4.11 -18.06 16.85
CA ARG A 98 -3.56 -17.58 18.13
C ARG A 98 -4.29 -16.33 18.58
N ARG A 99 -4.47 -16.18 19.89
CA ARG A 99 -5.04 -14.97 20.54
C ARG A 99 -4.42 -13.66 20.02
N THR A 100 -3.11 -13.59 19.94
CA THR A 100 -2.40 -12.39 19.43
C THR A 100 -2.75 -12.07 17.98
N THR A 101 -3.02 -13.08 17.14
CA THR A 101 -3.43 -12.89 15.75
C THR A 101 -4.86 -12.35 15.66
N ILE A 102 -5.78 -12.88 16.47
CA ILE A 102 -7.18 -12.43 16.55
C ILE A 102 -7.22 -10.97 17.02
N SER A 103 -6.54 -10.67 18.13
CA SER A 103 -6.44 -9.31 18.69
C SER A 103 -5.90 -8.31 17.67
N ALA A 104 -4.78 -8.63 17.01
CA ALA A 104 -4.18 -7.76 16.01
C ALA A 104 -5.11 -7.53 14.80
N ALA A 105 -5.89 -8.53 14.41
CA ALA A 105 -6.82 -8.40 13.29
C ALA A 105 -8.02 -7.51 13.63
N LEU A 106 -8.58 -7.63 14.84
CA LEU A 106 -9.68 -6.79 15.31
C LEU A 106 -9.24 -5.35 15.59
N HIS A 107 -7.99 -5.15 16.03
CA HIS A 107 -7.45 -3.81 16.26
C HIS A 107 -7.21 -3.03 14.95
N GLN A 108 -7.06 -3.72 13.82
CA GLN A 108 -6.89 -3.09 12.50
C GLN A 108 -8.21 -2.60 11.87
N SER A 109 -9.37 -3.04 12.37
CA SER A 109 -10.67 -2.73 11.78
C SER A 109 -11.29 -1.40 12.21
N VAL A 110 -10.69 -0.67 13.16
CA VAL A 110 -11.20 0.64 13.58
C VAL A 110 -10.29 1.73 13.02
N ALA A 111 -10.68 2.34 11.91
CA ALA A 111 -10.15 3.65 11.56
C ALA A 111 -10.48 4.58 12.72
N ARG A 112 -9.46 5.10 13.41
CA ARG A 112 -9.69 6.07 14.49
C ARG A 112 -10.54 7.20 13.92
N TRP A 113 -11.73 7.39 14.50
CA TRP A 113 -12.57 8.53 14.17
C TRP A 113 -11.73 9.79 14.35
N LYS A 114 -11.52 10.52 13.25
CA LYS A 114 -11.03 11.89 13.36
C LYS A 114 -12.21 12.67 13.92
N PRO A 115 -12.12 13.26 15.13
CA PRO A 115 -13.20 14.09 15.61
C PRO A 115 -13.49 15.14 14.53
N LEU A 116 -14.75 15.19 14.07
CA LEU A 116 -15.17 16.20 13.12
C LEU A 116 -14.91 17.55 13.80
N PHE A 117 -14.08 18.38 13.16
CA PHE A 117 -13.82 19.70 13.71
C PHE A 117 -15.14 20.45 13.78
N SER A 118 -15.51 20.91 14.98
CA SER A 118 -16.54 21.93 15.12
C SER A 118 -16.21 23.10 14.19
N LYS A 119 -17.24 23.81 13.69
CA LYS A 119 -17.07 25.00 12.84
C LYS A 119 -16.10 26.02 13.46
N ARG A 120 -16.09 26.14 14.79
CA ARG A 120 -15.15 26.96 15.57
C ARG A 120 -13.69 26.50 15.41
N HIS A 121 -13.44 25.20 15.44
CA HIS A 121 -12.09 24.66 15.27
C HIS A 121 -11.58 24.78 13.83
N MET A 122 -12.47 24.64 12.84
CA MET A 122 -12.11 24.84 11.43
C MET A 122 -11.69 26.27 11.14
N THR A 123 -12.46 27.25 11.64
CA THR A 123 -12.17 28.68 11.48
C THR A 123 -10.89 29.09 12.21
N ALA A 124 -10.71 28.69 13.47
CA ALA A 124 -9.49 28.98 14.22
C ALA A 124 -8.23 28.40 13.56
N ARG A 125 -8.31 27.17 13.02
CA ARG A 125 -7.21 26.54 12.29
C ARG A 125 -6.88 27.25 10.98
N LEU A 126 -7.91 27.67 10.23
CA LEU A 126 -7.74 28.42 8.99
C LEU A 126 -7.07 29.77 9.25
N GLU A 127 -7.51 30.50 10.28
CA GLU A 127 -6.88 31.76 10.69
C GLU A 127 -5.43 31.56 11.13
N PHE A 128 -5.16 30.53 11.94
CA PHE A 128 -3.81 30.18 12.36
C PHE A 128 -2.90 29.90 11.17
N ALA A 129 -3.36 29.09 10.21
CA ALA A 129 -2.61 28.79 8.99
C ALA A 129 -2.34 30.06 8.17
N LYS A 130 -3.34 30.95 8.00
CA LYS A 130 -3.17 32.24 7.33
C LYS A 130 -2.16 33.15 8.03
N ARG A 131 -2.18 33.19 9.37
CA ARG A 131 -1.24 33.99 10.18
C ARG A 131 0.20 33.50 10.06
N HIS A 132 0.41 32.18 9.97
CA HIS A 132 1.74 31.56 9.96
C HIS A 132 2.20 31.07 8.58
N LEU A 133 1.45 31.37 7.51
CA LEU A 133 1.85 31.05 6.13
C LEU A 133 3.08 31.86 5.66
N LYS A 134 3.38 33.00 6.30
CA LYS A 134 4.53 33.86 5.96
C LYS A 134 5.85 33.50 6.68
N THR A 135 5.83 32.61 7.68
CA THR A 135 7.04 32.19 8.40
C THR A 135 7.78 31.03 7.74
N LEU A 136 7.21 30.44 6.68
CA LEU A 136 7.91 29.51 5.79
C LEU A 136 8.52 30.31 4.63
N ARG A 137 9.58 31.09 4.91
CA ARG A 137 10.51 31.49 3.82
C ARG A 137 11.42 30.29 3.51
N PRO A 138 11.81 30.13 2.22
CA PRO A 138 12.66 29.03 1.77
C PRO A 138 14.03 29.00 2.45
#